data_AF-A0A7T5JE19-F1
#
_entry.id   AF-A0A7T5JE19-F1
#
_cell.length_a   1.000
_cell.length_b   1.000
_cell.length_c   1.000
_cell.angle_alpha   90.00
_cell.angle_beta   90.00
_cell.angle_gamma   90.00
#
_symmetry.space_group_name_H-M   'P 1'
#
loop_
_entity.id
_entity.type
_entity.pdbx_description
1 polymer ?
#
loop_
_entity_poly.entity_id
_entity_poly.type
_entity_poly.pdbx_seq_one_letter_code
_entity_poly.pdbx_strand_id
1 'polypeptide(L)'
;MILCGLIYSLVGFLVTALPPVPWLWPVVLVALGLHIGAVSWMAASAGGWLARLGTGLLQTLAALGLVVPLAVALNYIGSDQLNDIAVSGAMGQVILLSLGAVAVALVCRWATHRLSQQLLARLPRRQMRGVLALVGVVGLTLGGAAGLLLP
;
A
#
# COMPACT_ATOMS: atom_id res chain seq x y z
N MET A 1 6.43 11.71 5.92
CA MET A 1 5.55 12.03 4.78
C MET A 1 6.12 11.49 3.48
N ILE A 2 7.36 11.85 3.14
CA ILE A 2 8.06 11.42 1.91
C ILE A 2 8.05 9.89 1.73
N LEU A 3 8.40 9.11 2.76
CA LEU A 3 8.40 7.64 2.67
C LEU A 3 7.02 7.05 2.31
N CYS A 4 5.94 7.59 2.87
CA CYS A 4 4.59 7.10 2.59
C CYS A 4 4.19 7.43 1.15
N GLY A 5 4.48 8.66 0.70
CA GLY A 5 4.27 9.08 -0.68
C GLY A 5 5.06 8.22 -1.66
N LEU A 6 6.33 7.94 -1.38
CA LEU A 6 7.18 7.05 -2.19
C LEU A 6 6.60 5.65 -2.31
N ILE A 7 6.08 5.07 -1.22
CA ILE A 7 5.48 3.73 -1.27
C ILE A 7 4.20 3.74 -2.11
N TYR A 8 3.32 4.73 -1.93
CA TYR A 8 2.13 4.86 -2.78
C TYR A 8 2.47 5.14 -4.24
N SER A 9 3.56 5.87 -4.52
CA SER A 9 4.07 6.03 -5.89
C SER A 9 4.61 4.73 -6.45
N LEU A 10 5.35 3.94 -5.67
CA LEU A 10 5.81 2.62 -6.11
C LEU A 10 4.63 1.70 -6.43
N VAL A 11 3.59 1.69 -5.57
CA VAL A 11 2.36 0.92 -5.79
C VAL A 11 1.67 1.38 -7.07
N GLY A 12 1.47 2.69 -7.24
CA GLY A 12 0.84 3.26 -8.43
C GLY A 12 1.62 2.89 -9.70
N PHE A 13 2.94 3.05 -9.67
CA PHE A 13 3.84 2.69 -10.76
C PHE A 13 3.71 1.22 -11.13
N LEU A 14 3.85 0.32 -10.15
CA LEU A 14 3.78 -1.12 -10.37
C LEU A 14 2.44 -1.55 -10.96
N VAL A 15 1.33 -0.99 -10.49
CA VAL A 15 -0.01 -1.36 -10.98
C VAL A 15 -0.26 -0.87 -12.42
N THR A 16 0.39 0.21 -12.86
CA THR A 16 0.25 0.73 -14.22
C THR A 16 1.29 0.26 -15.23
N ALA A 17 2.52 -0.03 -14.77
CA ALA A 17 3.62 -0.47 -15.64
C ALA A 17 3.40 -1.92 -16.12
N LEU A 18 2.54 -2.66 -15.43
CA LEU A 18 2.17 -4.01 -15.78
C LEU A 18 1.03 -4.03 -16.79
N PRO A 19 0.91 -5.10 -17.61
CA PRO A 19 -0.20 -5.21 -18.54
C PRO A 19 -1.50 -5.03 -17.78
N PRO A 20 -2.48 -4.35 -18.39
CA PRO A 20 -3.61 -3.78 -17.69
C PRO A 20 -4.38 -4.91 -17.00
N VAL A 21 -4.18 -5.04 -15.70
CA VAL A 21 -5.01 -5.83 -14.81
C VAL A 21 -5.96 -4.84 -14.12
N PRO A 22 -7.03 -4.36 -14.79
CA PRO A 22 -7.83 -3.22 -14.35
C PRO A 22 -8.51 -3.44 -13.00
N TRP A 23 -8.68 -4.69 -12.57
CA TRP A 23 -9.24 -5.03 -11.26
C TRP A 23 -8.32 -4.71 -10.07
N LEU A 24 -7.01 -4.50 -10.30
CA LEU A 24 -6.06 -4.11 -9.24
C LEU A 24 -6.33 -2.69 -8.72
N TRP A 25 -6.77 -1.78 -9.59
CA TRP A 25 -7.07 -0.40 -9.22
C TRP A 25 -8.16 -0.27 -8.15
N PRO A 26 -9.35 -0.91 -8.30
CA PRO A 26 -10.34 -0.97 -7.24
C PRO A 26 -9.77 -1.49 -5.91
N VAL A 27 -8.93 -2.52 -5.93
CA VAL A 27 -8.32 -3.09 -4.71
C VAL A 27 -7.41 -2.07 -4.02
N VAL A 28 -6.57 -1.37 -4.79
CA VAL A 28 -5.70 -0.31 -4.26
C VAL A 28 -6.50 0.87 -3.69
N LEU A 29 -7.58 1.28 -4.37
CA LEU A 29 -8.45 2.36 -3.90
C LEU A 29 -9.19 1.97 -2.61
N VAL A 30 -9.68 0.74 -2.52
CA VAL A 30 -10.29 0.20 -1.30
C VAL A 30 -9.26 0.15 -0.17
N ALA A 31 -8.04 -0.32 -0.45
CA ALA A 31 -6.95 -0.35 0.53
C ALA A 31 -6.63 1.06 1.07
N LEU A 32 -6.53 2.05 0.18
CA LEU A 32 -6.32 3.45 0.57
C LEU A 32 -7.50 3.98 1.42
N GLY A 33 -8.73 3.69 1.01
CA GLY A 33 -9.95 4.07 1.75
C GLY A 33 -9.99 3.46 3.15
N LEU A 34 -9.66 2.17 3.27
CA LEU A 34 -9.54 1.47 4.56
C LEU A 34 -8.44 2.10 5.42
N HIS A 35 -7.33 2.53 4.83
CA HIS A 35 -6.23 3.18 5.54
C HIS A 35 -6.63 4.54 6.12
N ILE A 36 -7.32 5.35 5.31
CA ILE A 36 -7.89 6.64 5.73
C ILE A 36 -8.96 6.41 6.82
N GLY A 37 -9.79 5.38 6.65
CA GLY A 37 -10.80 4.95 7.62
C GLY A 37 -10.17 4.53 8.96
N ALA A 38 -9.09 3.75 8.93
CA ALA A 38 -8.36 3.29 10.11
C ALA A 38 -7.86 4.47 10.94
N VAL A 39 -7.22 5.45 10.28
CA VAL A 39 -6.70 6.65 10.94
C VAL A 39 -7.84 7.53 11.44
N SER A 40 -8.93 7.60 10.69
CA SER A 40 -10.14 8.34 11.05
C SER A 40 -10.80 7.78 12.31
N TRP A 41 -10.86 6.45 12.42
CA TRP A 41 -11.37 5.72 13.57
C TRP A 41 -10.47 5.92 14.78
N MET A 42 -9.15 5.74 14.61
CA MET A 42 -8.14 5.94 15.66
C MET A 42 -8.24 7.34 16.27
N ALA A 43 -8.47 8.35 15.43
CA ALA A 43 -8.66 9.72 15.88
C ALA A 43 -10.00 9.92 16.61
N ALA A 44 -11.08 9.29 16.18
CA ALA A 44 -12.42 9.47 16.77
C ALA A 44 -12.56 8.78 18.13
N SER A 45 -11.95 7.61 18.29
CA SER A 45 -12.13 6.77 19.46
C SER A 45 -11.14 7.11 20.57
N ALA A 46 -11.62 7.66 21.68
CA ALA A 46 -10.82 7.96 22.87
C ALA A 46 -10.35 6.68 23.58
N GLY A 47 -9.25 6.08 23.12
CA GLY A 47 -8.40 5.17 23.90
C GLY A 47 -8.95 3.80 24.34
N GLY A 48 -10.25 3.51 24.15
CA GLY A 48 -10.89 2.26 24.58
C GLY A 48 -10.39 1.01 23.85
N TRP A 49 -10.62 -0.18 24.41
CA TRP A 49 -10.09 -1.42 23.81
C TRP A 49 -10.66 -1.71 22.40
N LEU A 50 -11.94 -1.43 22.19
CA LEU A 50 -12.64 -1.56 20.89
C LEU A 50 -12.05 -0.64 19.82
N ALA A 51 -11.58 0.54 20.23
CA ALA A 51 -10.86 1.47 19.37
C ALA A 51 -9.59 0.82 18.80
N ARG A 52 -8.80 0.20 19.68
CA ARG A 52 -7.51 -0.40 19.35
C ARG A 52 -7.67 -1.65 18.49
N LEU A 53 -8.70 -2.46 18.77
CA LEU A 53 -9.04 -3.62 17.95
C LEU A 53 -9.51 -3.20 16.55
N GLY A 54 -10.44 -2.25 16.46
CA GLY A 54 -10.96 -1.77 15.19
C GLY A 54 -9.88 -1.14 14.30
N THR A 55 -9.00 -0.32 14.88
CA THR A 55 -7.89 0.29 14.14
C THR A 55 -6.85 -0.74 13.71
N GLY A 56 -6.54 -1.71 14.57
CA GLY A 56 -5.66 -2.83 14.23
C GLY A 56 -6.18 -3.67 13.07
N LEU A 57 -7.47 -3.99 13.08
CA LEU A 57 -8.15 -4.70 12.00
C LEU A 57 -8.14 -3.90 10.69
N LEU A 58 -8.59 -2.65 10.72
CA LEU A 58 -8.62 -1.78 9.54
C LEU A 58 -7.22 -1.58 8.93
N GLN A 59 -6.19 -1.39 9.75
CA GLN A 59 -4.80 -1.32 9.26
C GLN A 59 -4.29 -2.63 8.66
N THR A 60 -4.70 -3.76 9.23
CA THR A 60 -4.32 -5.08 8.71
C THR A 60 -5.01 -5.34 7.38
N LEU A 61 -6.30 -5.02 7.25
CA LEU A 61 -7.05 -5.11 6.00
C LEU A 61 -6.49 -4.17 4.93
N ALA A 62 -6.14 -2.93 5.29
CA ALA A 62 -5.49 -1.99 4.37
C ALA A 62 -4.13 -2.50 3.91
N ALA A 63 -3.32 -3.08 4.82
CA ALA A 63 -2.05 -3.69 4.46
C ALA A 63 -2.23 -4.89 3.52
N LEU A 64 -3.18 -5.79 3.80
CA LEU A 64 -3.52 -6.91 2.92
C LEU A 64 -3.98 -6.44 1.54
N GLY A 65 -4.79 -5.38 1.49
CA GLY A 65 -5.23 -4.76 0.25
C GLY A 65 -4.08 -4.15 -0.58
N LEU A 66 -2.93 -3.85 0.02
CA LEU A 66 -1.70 -3.47 -0.68
C LEU A 66 -0.82 -4.67 -1.03
N VAL A 67 -0.78 -5.71 -0.19
CA VAL A 67 0.00 -6.93 -0.44
C VAL A 67 -0.46 -7.62 -1.71
N VAL A 68 -1.78 -7.77 -1.91
CA VAL A 68 -2.34 -8.45 -3.09
C VAL A 68 -1.87 -7.82 -4.41
N PRO A 69 -2.07 -6.52 -4.67
CA PRO A 69 -1.61 -5.90 -5.90
C PRO A 69 -0.09 -5.89 -6.01
N LEU A 70 0.66 -5.73 -4.92
CA LEU A 70 2.13 -5.81 -4.99
C LEU A 70 2.62 -7.22 -5.32
N ALA A 71 2.01 -8.26 -4.74
CA ALA A 71 2.37 -9.63 -4.99
C ALA A 71 2.05 -10.03 -6.43
N VAL A 72 0.85 -9.67 -6.92
CA VAL A 72 0.50 -9.85 -8.33
C VAL A 72 1.50 -9.12 -9.22
N ALA A 73 1.85 -7.89 -8.85
CA ALA A 73 2.75 -7.07 -9.64
C ALA A 73 4.18 -7.63 -9.73
N LEU A 74 4.76 -7.94 -8.57
CA LEU A 74 6.10 -8.50 -8.48
C LEU A 74 6.19 -9.88 -9.15
N ASN A 75 5.17 -10.73 -8.98
CA ASN A 75 5.13 -12.02 -9.66
C ASN A 75 5.01 -11.89 -11.19
N TYR A 76 4.28 -10.88 -11.68
CA TYR A 76 4.23 -10.62 -13.12
C TYR A 76 5.60 -10.23 -13.67
N ILE A 77 6.31 -9.30 -13.02
CA ILE A 77 7.68 -8.91 -13.40
C ILE A 77 8.62 -10.13 -13.38
N GLY A 78 8.47 -11.00 -12.39
CA GLY A 78 9.24 -12.25 -12.32
C GLY A 78 8.86 -13.27 -13.40
N SER A 79 7.64 -13.21 -13.95
CA SER A 79 7.15 -14.21 -14.92
C SER A 79 7.88 -14.19 -16.25
N ASP A 80 8.39 -13.03 -16.69
CA ASP A 80 9.24 -12.95 -17.87
C ASP A 80 10.59 -13.63 -17.66
N GLN A 81 11.07 -13.70 -16.41
CA GLN A 81 12.32 -14.36 -16.05
C GLN A 81 12.16 -15.87 -15.83
N LEU A 82 10.92 -16.35 -15.67
CA LEU A 82 10.61 -17.74 -15.30
C LEU A 82 10.74 -18.73 -16.47
N ASN A 83 10.79 -18.25 -17.71
CA ASN A 83 10.84 -19.12 -18.91
C ASN A 83 12.14 -19.93 -19.02
N ASP A 84 13.23 -19.49 -18.39
CA ASP A 84 14.56 -20.14 -18.47
C ASP A 84 14.97 -20.87 -17.18
N ILE A 85 14.07 -21.01 -16.20
CA ILE A 85 14.40 -21.53 -14.87
C ILE A 85 13.70 -22.87 -14.61
N ALA A 86 14.44 -23.83 -14.01
CA ALA A 86 13.84 -25.06 -13.50
C ALA A 86 12.70 -24.76 -12.51
N VAL A 87 11.67 -25.62 -12.48
CA VAL A 87 10.44 -25.47 -11.66
C VAL A 87 10.73 -25.18 -10.18
N SER A 88 11.82 -25.72 -9.62
CA SER A 88 12.26 -25.44 -8.25
C SER A 88 12.76 -24.01 -8.05
N GLY A 89 13.48 -23.45 -9.04
CA GLY A 89 13.91 -22.04 -9.05
C GLY A 89 12.73 -21.09 -9.21
N ALA A 90 11.73 -21.49 -10.00
CA ALA A 90 10.48 -20.74 -10.17
C ALA A 90 9.71 -20.56 -8.86
N MET A 91 9.54 -21.65 -8.10
CA MET A 91 8.91 -21.59 -6.77
C MET A 91 9.68 -20.68 -5.81
N GLY A 92 11.02 -20.75 -5.81
CA GLY A 92 11.87 -19.89 -4.99
C GLY A 92 11.67 -18.40 -5.29
N GLN A 93 11.60 -18.03 -6.57
CA GLN A 93 11.40 -16.66 -7.00
C GLN A 93 10.01 -16.12 -6.63
N VAL A 94 8.95 -16.92 -6.82
CA VAL A 94 7.58 -16.56 -6.40
C VAL A 94 7.51 -16.32 -4.89
N ILE A 95 8.13 -17.18 -4.09
CA ILE A 95 8.19 -17.02 -2.63
C ILE A 95 8.93 -15.73 -2.27
N LEU A 96 10.09 -15.48 -2.88
CA LEU A 96 10.90 -14.30 -2.60
C LEU A 96 10.16 -13.00 -2.94
N LEU A 97 9.50 -12.94 -4.10
CA LEU A 97 8.72 -11.79 -4.55
C LEU A 97 7.49 -11.57 -3.66
N SER A 98 6.82 -12.65 -3.23
CA SER A 98 5.70 -12.58 -2.29
C SER A 98 6.14 -12.09 -0.91
N LEU A 99 7.30 -12.52 -0.42
CA LEU A 99 7.90 -12.01 0.82
C LEU A 99 8.28 -10.53 0.66
N GLY A 100 8.78 -10.12 -0.49
CA GLY A 100 9.04 -8.71 -0.83
C GLY A 100 7.77 -7.86 -0.75
N ALA A 101 6.66 -8.35 -1.32
CA ALA A 101 5.35 -7.68 -1.23
C ALA A 101 4.90 -7.49 0.23
N VAL A 102 5.04 -8.54 1.05
CA VAL A 102 4.72 -8.48 2.48
C VAL A 102 5.63 -7.48 3.20
N ALA A 103 6.93 -7.49 2.93
CA ALA A 103 7.88 -6.55 3.54
C ALA A 103 7.53 -5.09 3.21
N VAL A 104 7.24 -4.78 1.95
CA VAL A 104 6.83 -3.43 1.54
C VAL A 104 5.53 -3.00 2.21
N ALA A 105 4.53 -3.90 2.29
CA ALA A 105 3.28 -3.60 2.99
C ALA A 105 3.48 -3.35 4.49
N LEU A 106 4.36 -4.11 5.14
CA LEU A 106 4.73 -3.89 6.54
C LEU A 106 5.41 -2.54 6.75
N VAL A 107 6.36 -2.18 5.87
CA VAL A 107 7.00 -0.86 5.88
C VAL A 107 5.97 0.25 5.66
N CYS A 108 5.02 0.06 4.74
CA CYS A 108 3.93 1.01 4.50
C CYS A 108 3.07 1.21 5.73
N ARG A 109 2.65 0.12 6.38
CA ARG A 109 1.88 0.16 7.63
C ARG A 109 2.64 0.91 8.71
N TRP A 110 3.92 0.59 8.92
CA TRP A 110 4.75 1.24 9.92
C TRP A 110 4.96 2.72 9.64
N ALA A 111 5.28 3.08 8.40
CA ALA A 111 5.47 4.46 7.97
C ALA A 111 4.20 5.30 8.15
N THR A 112 3.05 4.73 7.81
CA THR A 112 1.75 5.40 7.99
C THR A 112 1.41 5.55 9.46
N HIS A 113 1.65 4.53 10.28
CA HIS A 113 1.39 4.60 11.72
C HIS A 113 2.27 5.67 12.40
N ARG A 114 3.57 5.73 12.06
CA ARG A 114 4.43 6.81 12.56
C ARG A 114 3.97 8.18 12.08
N LEU A 115 3.58 8.28 10.81
CA LEU A 115 3.09 9.53 10.24
C LEU A 115 1.79 9.98 10.93
N SER A 116 0.85 9.07 11.19
CA SER A 116 -0.41 9.42 11.85
C SER A 116 -0.19 9.88 13.28
N GLN A 117 0.71 9.25 14.04
CA GLN A 117 1.09 9.72 15.38
C GLN A 117 1.71 11.12 15.35
N GLN A 118 2.63 11.38 14.42
CA GLN A 118 3.25 12.70 14.27
C GLN A 118 2.25 13.78 13.86
N LEU A 119 1.30 13.46 12.98
CA LEU A 119 0.27 14.40 12.53
C LEU A 119 -0.78 14.65 13.61
N LEU A 120 -1.19 13.63 14.38
CA LEU A 120 -2.11 13.78 15.52
C LEU A 120 -1.56 14.73 16.58
N ALA A 121 -0.24 14.78 16.77
CA ALA A 121 0.40 15.69 17.71
C ALA A 121 0.42 17.15 17.24
N ARG A 122 0.23 17.43 15.95
CA ARG A 122 0.45 18.76 15.35
C ARG A 122 -0.77 19.37 14.68
N LEU A 123 -1.73 18.56 14.24
CA LEU A 123 -2.85 19.02 13.42
C LEU A 123 -4.19 18.55 13.96
N PRO A 124 -5.25 19.36 13.82
CA PRO A 124 -6.60 18.93 14.12
C PRO A 124 -7.02 17.77 13.20
N ARG A 125 -7.85 16.87 13.73
CA ARG A 125 -8.21 15.58 13.12
C ARG A 125 -8.67 15.68 11.65
N ARG A 126 -9.40 16.75 11.28
CA ARG A 126 -9.86 16.98 9.90
C ARG A 126 -8.72 17.27 8.93
N GLN A 127 -7.75 18.10 9.33
CA GLN A 127 -6.61 18.45 8.49
C GLN A 127 -5.68 17.25 8.29
N MET A 128 -5.47 16.42 9.33
CA MET A 128 -4.69 15.18 9.20
C MET A 128 -5.26 14.23 8.13
N ARG A 129 -6.59 14.05 8.09
CA ARG A 129 -7.24 13.21 7.06
C ARG A 129 -6.98 13.73 5.66
N GLY A 130 -7.14 15.04 5.46
CA GLY A 130 -6.85 15.70 4.19
C GLY A 130 -5.41 15.50 3.74
N VAL A 131 -4.46 15.64 4.67
CA VAL A 131 -3.03 15.46 4.38
C VAL A 131 -2.70 14.00 4.00
N LEU A 132 -3.24 13.01 4.70
CA LEU A 132 -3.02 11.59 4.38
C LEU A 132 -3.65 11.21 3.04
N ALA A 133 -4.88 11.67 2.79
CA ALA A 133 -5.56 11.47 1.51
C ALA A 133 -4.75 12.12 0.38
N LEU A 134 -4.30 13.36 0.57
CA LEU A 134 -3.49 14.07 -0.41
C LEU A 134 -2.18 13.33 -0.71
N VAL A 135 -1.44 12.93 0.31
CA VAL A 135 -0.16 12.20 0.11
C VAL A 135 -0.39 10.87 -0.59
N GLY A 136 -1.45 10.13 -0.24
CA GLY A 136 -1.78 8.86 -0.88
C GLY A 136 -2.21 9.03 -2.34
N VAL A 137 -3.09 10.00 -2.63
CA VAL A 137 -3.56 10.29 -3.99
C VAL A 137 -2.44 10.85 -4.85
N VAL A 138 -1.66 11.82 -4.35
CA VAL A 138 -0.50 12.37 -5.08
C VAL A 138 0.53 11.28 -5.32
N GLY A 139 0.80 10.45 -4.32
CA GLY A 139 1.70 9.31 -4.48
C GLY A 139 1.24 8.38 -5.60
N LEU A 140 0.01 7.86 -5.51
CA LEU A 140 -0.57 6.94 -6.49
C LEU A 140 -0.66 7.54 -7.89
N THR A 141 -1.05 8.81 -8.03
CA THR A 141 -1.18 9.48 -9.32
C THR A 141 0.17 9.72 -9.98
N LEU A 142 1.18 10.19 -9.23
CA LEU A 142 2.54 10.35 -9.76
C LEU A 142 3.16 9.01 -10.14
N GLY A 143 2.98 7.99 -9.29
CA GLY A 143 3.41 6.63 -9.57
C GLY A 143 2.76 6.07 -10.82
N GLY A 144 1.43 6.13 -10.87
CA GLY A 144 0.63 5.62 -11.99
C GLY A 144 0.93 6.34 -13.30
N ALA A 145 1.08 7.66 -13.27
CA ALA A 145 1.51 8.43 -14.43
C ALA A 145 2.90 8.02 -14.91
N ALA A 146 3.86 7.82 -13.99
CA ALA A 146 5.20 7.35 -14.34
C ALA A 146 5.19 5.95 -14.97
N GLY A 147 4.36 5.03 -14.46
CA GLY A 147 4.26 3.67 -15.02
C GLY A 147 3.55 3.63 -16.37
N LEU A 148 2.67 4.59 -16.67
CA LEU A 148 2.10 4.75 -18.01
C LEU A 148 3.10 5.35 -19.03
N LEU A 149 4.09 6.12 -18.57
CA LEU A 149 5.06 6.81 -19.42
C LEU A 149 6.31 5.97 -19.71
N LEU A 150 6.59 4.96 -18.89
CA LEU A 150 7.73 4.04 -19.00
C LEU A 150 7.22 2.66 -19.43
N PRO A 151 7.03 2.41 -20.75
CA PRO A 151 6.78 1.07 -21.26
C PRO A 151 8.00 0.15 -21.08
#